data_AF-A0A7K2LQT2-F1
#
_entry.id   AF-A0A7K2LQT2-F1
#
_cell.length_a   1.000
_cell.length_b   1.000
_cell.length_c   1.000
_cell.angle_alpha   90.00
_cell.angle_beta   90.00
_cell.angle_gamma   90.00
#
_symmetry.space_group_name_H-M   'P 1'
#
loop_
_entity.id
_entity.type
_entity.pdbx_description
1 polymer ?
#
loop_
_entity_poly.entity_id
_entity_poly.type
_entity_poly.pdbx_seq_one_letter_code
_entity_poly.pdbx_strand_id
1 'polypeptide(L)'
;PRPADEAAFAEARKLRSAPGQQAVQPGPYWAIDAGPVRIVGIDTGLLGTLDAEQGAWLREVSRGPRPKILVTGSPLYVDGEHHPCPIEGGGTVDDVVRDPAHRYVAAIGGDIHNYQRYPVEVEGRVVQYVVSGGGGAFMHATHTIPRVSVANVTEREFRCYPLRGDSLAFYSRLYGRRLRLPRFFALTEAEAMAVVAERLGVPPVRPRTGPVRVTRRMRLVASLLGAGRRPDRENRLRLPVRKLYTQLFSPGSATYSPPFFKSFLRLDVTAEAVRLRCFAATGARAQEVDPPVEDEVVIPLV
;
A
#
# COMPACT_ATOMS: atom_id res chain seq x y z
N PRO A 1 1.97 2.81 -32.32
CA PRO A 1 3.27 2.29 -31.82
C PRO A 1 4.40 2.59 -32.81
N ARG A 2 5.59 2.97 -32.34
CA ARG A 2 6.77 3.01 -33.22
C ARG A 2 7.27 1.58 -33.45
N PRO A 3 7.87 1.26 -34.61
CA PRO A 3 8.52 -0.02 -34.82
C PRO A 3 9.57 -0.28 -33.74
N ALA A 4 9.71 -1.53 -33.31
CA ALA A 4 10.76 -1.94 -32.39
C ALA A 4 12.14 -1.74 -33.04
N ASP A 5 13.13 -1.33 -32.23
CA ASP A 5 14.53 -1.27 -32.67
C ASP A 5 15.13 -2.67 -32.59
N GLU A 6 14.98 -3.43 -33.68
CA GLU A 6 15.44 -4.82 -33.76
C GLU A 6 16.95 -4.97 -33.53
N ALA A 7 17.75 -3.96 -33.91
CA ALA A 7 19.19 -3.98 -33.69
C ALA A 7 19.53 -3.85 -32.20
N ALA A 8 18.88 -2.90 -31.49
CA ALA A 8 19.04 -2.75 -30.06
C ALA A 8 18.57 -4.00 -29.30
N PHE A 9 17.46 -4.62 -29.71
CA PHE A 9 16.99 -5.89 -29.14
C PHE A 9 17.98 -7.04 -29.39
N ALA A 10 18.55 -7.14 -30.60
CA ALA A 10 19.53 -8.16 -30.92
C ALA A 10 20.80 -8.04 -30.04
N GLU A 11 21.31 -6.83 -29.83
CA GLU A 11 22.45 -6.61 -28.91
C GLU A 11 22.09 -6.94 -27.45
N ALA A 12 20.91 -6.51 -26.98
CA ALA A 12 20.45 -6.84 -25.63
C ALA A 12 20.30 -8.35 -25.40
N ARG A 13 19.83 -9.11 -26.40
CA ARG A 13 19.70 -10.59 -26.32
C ARG A 13 21.06 -11.27 -26.11
N LYS A 14 22.16 -10.71 -26.61
CA LYS A 14 23.51 -11.28 -26.40
C LYS A 14 23.91 -11.33 -24.93
N LEU A 15 23.42 -10.38 -24.12
CA LEU A 15 23.67 -10.33 -22.67
C LEU A 15 23.03 -11.50 -21.91
N ARG A 16 22.08 -12.22 -22.53
CA ARG A 16 21.35 -13.38 -21.99
C ARG A 16 21.28 -14.51 -23.02
N SER A 17 22.38 -14.80 -23.69
CA SER A 17 22.43 -15.68 -24.86
C SER A 17 22.30 -17.17 -24.57
N ALA A 18 22.46 -17.61 -23.32
CA ALA A 18 22.29 -19.02 -23.00
C ALA A 18 20.82 -19.44 -23.14
N PRO A 19 20.52 -20.66 -23.63
CA PRO A 19 19.14 -21.14 -23.78
C PRO A 19 18.31 -21.02 -22.49
N GLY A 20 18.90 -21.29 -21.32
CA GLY A 20 18.23 -21.16 -20.02
C GLY A 20 17.97 -19.72 -19.56
N GLN A 21 18.49 -18.71 -20.27
CA GLN A 21 18.25 -17.29 -19.98
C GLN A 21 17.20 -16.66 -20.90
N GLN A 22 16.74 -17.40 -21.92
CA GLN A 22 15.71 -16.94 -22.84
C GLN A 22 14.33 -17.09 -22.16
N ALA A 23 13.63 -15.97 -22.01
CA ALA A 23 12.27 -15.98 -21.46
C ALA A 23 11.31 -16.63 -22.46
N VAL A 24 10.58 -17.64 -22.02
CA VAL A 24 9.44 -18.23 -22.76
C VAL A 24 8.11 -17.59 -22.35
N GLN A 25 8.14 -16.66 -21.41
CA GLN A 25 6.95 -15.94 -20.94
C GLN A 25 6.60 -14.85 -21.97
N PRO A 26 5.32 -14.73 -22.37
CA PRO A 26 4.90 -13.74 -23.38
C PRO A 26 5.04 -12.30 -22.87
N GLY A 27 5.04 -12.09 -21.56
CA GLY A 27 5.22 -10.79 -20.93
C GLY A 27 5.55 -10.89 -19.44
N PRO A 28 5.67 -9.76 -18.73
CA PRO A 28 6.02 -9.69 -17.31
C PRO A 28 4.85 -10.04 -16.36
N TYR A 29 3.93 -10.89 -16.79
CA TYR A 29 2.78 -11.38 -16.03
C TYR A 29 2.81 -12.92 -15.98
N TRP A 30 2.33 -13.49 -14.89
CA TRP A 30 2.56 -14.90 -14.58
C TRP A 30 1.48 -15.46 -13.65
N ALA A 31 1.35 -16.79 -13.63
CA ALA A 31 0.56 -17.49 -12.63
C ALA A 31 1.34 -18.68 -12.08
N ILE A 32 1.28 -18.85 -10.76
CA ILE A 32 1.93 -19.96 -10.04
C ILE A 32 0.89 -20.63 -9.16
N ASP A 33 0.73 -21.94 -9.34
CA ASP A 33 -0.03 -22.77 -8.40
C ASP A 33 0.86 -23.10 -7.19
N ALA A 34 0.44 -22.66 -6.01
CA ALA A 34 1.17 -22.82 -4.76
C ALA A 34 0.27 -23.54 -3.74
N GLY A 35 0.24 -24.87 -3.83
CA GLY A 35 -0.67 -25.69 -3.03
C GLY A 35 -2.15 -25.40 -3.38
N PRO A 36 -2.99 -24.99 -2.42
CA PRO A 36 -4.43 -24.80 -2.63
C PRO A 36 -4.78 -23.47 -3.30
N VAL A 37 -3.84 -22.53 -3.41
CA VAL A 37 -4.07 -21.22 -4.04
C VAL A 37 -3.32 -21.09 -5.36
N ARG A 38 -3.83 -20.23 -6.24
CA ARG A 38 -3.09 -19.72 -7.40
C ARG A 38 -2.71 -18.26 -7.17
N ILE A 39 -1.44 -17.95 -7.33
CA ILE A 39 -0.94 -16.58 -7.29
C ILE A 39 -0.89 -16.08 -8.73
N VAL A 40 -1.51 -14.94 -8.99
CA VAL A 40 -1.57 -14.32 -10.32
C VAL A 40 -0.87 -12.97 -10.25
N GLY A 41 0.27 -12.84 -10.92
CA GLY A 41 1.01 -11.59 -11.06
C GLY A 41 0.64 -10.87 -12.34
N ILE A 42 0.27 -9.59 -12.23
CA ILE A 42 0.01 -8.71 -13.36
C ILE A 42 1.03 -7.58 -13.40
N ASP A 43 1.39 -7.16 -14.60
CA ASP A 43 2.07 -5.88 -14.84
C ASP A 43 1.03 -4.81 -15.16
N THR A 44 1.08 -3.70 -14.43
CA THR A 44 0.22 -2.53 -14.69
C THR A 44 0.97 -1.41 -15.42
N GLY A 45 2.26 -1.64 -15.72
CA GLY A 45 3.17 -0.67 -16.30
C GLY A 45 3.24 0.62 -15.47
N LEU A 46 3.73 1.69 -16.12
CA LEU A 46 3.75 3.04 -15.53
C LEU A 46 2.40 3.75 -15.57
N LEU A 47 1.46 3.25 -16.40
CA LEU A 47 0.18 3.91 -16.64
C LEU A 47 -0.95 3.40 -15.73
N GLY A 48 -0.73 2.29 -15.01
CA GLY A 48 -1.75 1.72 -14.12
C GLY A 48 -2.90 1.05 -14.89
N THR A 49 -2.62 0.48 -16.06
CA THR A 49 -3.61 -0.13 -16.97
C THR A 49 -3.09 -1.43 -17.55
N LEU A 50 -3.98 -2.29 -18.03
CA LEU A 50 -3.63 -3.49 -18.79
C LEU A 50 -3.98 -3.31 -20.26
N ASP A 51 -3.13 -3.80 -21.15
CA ASP A 51 -3.48 -3.93 -22.56
C ASP A 51 -4.48 -5.08 -22.79
N ALA A 52 -4.93 -5.20 -24.04
CA ALA A 52 -5.95 -6.17 -24.41
C ALA A 52 -5.44 -7.63 -24.28
N GLU A 53 -4.15 -7.87 -24.54
CA GLU A 53 -3.56 -9.22 -24.51
C GLU A 53 -3.47 -9.74 -23.07
N GLN A 54 -2.86 -8.96 -22.18
CA GLN A 54 -2.79 -9.30 -20.76
C GLN A 54 -4.18 -9.32 -20.12
N GLY A 55 -5.09 -8.44 -20.57
CA GLY A 55 -6.49 -8.45 -20.15
C GLY A 55 -7.24 -9.74 -20.54
N ALA A 56 -7.01 -10.26 -21.74
CA ALA A 56 -7.57 -11.54 -22.17
C ALA A 56 -6.97 -12.71 -21.37
N TRP A 57 -5.64 -12.72 -21.21
CA TRP A 57 -4.93 -13.71 -20.40
C TRP A 57 -5.40 -13.72 -18.94
N LEU A 58 -5.58 -12.55 -18.32
CA LEU A 58 -6.02 -12.42 -16.93
C LEU A 58 -7.40 -13.05 -16.77
N ARG A 59 -8.34 -12.78 -17.68
CA ARG A 59 -9.68 -13.39 -17.65
C ARG A 59 -9.62 -14.90 -17.80
N GLU A 60 -8.75 -15.41 -18.66
CA GLU A 60 -8.59 -16.84 -18.87
C GLU A 60 -8.03 -17.54 -17.64
N VAL A 61 -6.91 -17.06 -17.10
CA VAL A 61 -6.22 -17.70 -15.96
C VAL A 61 -7.02 -17.59 -14.65
N SER A 62 -7.92 -16.60 -14.58
CA SER A 62 -8.82 -16.37 -13.45
C SER A 62 -9.98 -17.35 -13.36
N ARG A 63 -10.32 -18.07 -14.44
CA ARG A 63 -11.44 -19.00 -14.45
C ARG A 63 -11.29 -20.14 -13.43
N GLY A 64 -12.42 -20.64 -12.97
CA GLY A 64 -12.51 -21.86 -12.18
C GLY A 64 -12.39 -21.66 -10.66
N PRO A 65 -12.67 -22.71 -9.87
CA PRO A 65 -13.03 -22.60 -8.45
C PRO A 65 -11.83 -22.54 -7.50
N ARG A 66 -10.59 -22.64 -7.99
CA ARG A 66 -9.40 -22.54 -7.15
C ARG A 66 -9.30 -21.12 -6.59
N PRO A 67 -9.11 -20.92 -5.26
CA PRO A 67 -8.85 -19.61 -4.69
C PRO A 67 -7.64 -18.92 -5.30
N LYS A 68 -7.71 -17.61 -5.46
CA LYS A 68 -6.65 -16.82 -6.11
C LYS A 68 -6.18 -15.65 -5.26
N ILE A 69 -4.90 -15.32 -5.37
CA ILE A 69 -4.31 -14.09 -4.83
C ILE A 69 -3.76 -13.30 -6.00
N LEU A 70 -4.24 -12.07 -6.20
CA LEU A 70 -3.68 -11.16 -7.18
C LEU A 70 -2.46 -10.44 -6.59
N VAL A 71 -1.39 -10.35 -7.38
CA VAL A 71 -0.23 -9.49 -7.14
C VAL A 71 -0.17 -8.46 -8.27
N THR A 72 -0.19 -7.18 -7.91
CA THR A 72 -0.27 -6.06 -8.86
C THR A 72 0.73 -4.95 -8.51
N GLY A 73 1.18 -4.20 -9.51
CA GLY A 73 2.07 -3.05 -9.30
C GLY A 73 1.40 -1.97 -8.44
N SER A 74 0.23 -1.50 -8.87
CA SER A 74 -0.58 -0.52 -8.14
C SER A 74 -1.74 -1.18 -7.38
N PRO A 75 -2.04 -0.74 -6.14
CA PRO A 75 -3.14 -1.28 -5.35
C PRO A 75 -4.51 -0.82 -5.86
N LEU A 76 -5.50 -1.72 -5.77
CA LEU A 76 -6.88 -1.43 -6.18
C LEU A 76 -7.66 -0.60 -5.13
N TYR A 77 -7.22 -0.66 -3.87
CA TYR A 77 -7.71 0.18 -2.78
C TYR A 77 -6.52 0.76 -2.04
N VAL A 78 -6.46 2.09 -1.95
CA VAL A 78 -5.38 2.80 -1.27
C VAL A 78 -5.80 4.19 -0.86
N ASP A 79 -5.28 4.67 0.27
CA ASP A 79 -5.54 6.00 0.80
C ASP A 79 -7.06 6.34 0.95
N GLY A 80 -7.88 5.33 1.19
CA GLY A 80 -9.35 5.46 1.29
C GLY A 80 -10.07 5.64 -0.06
N GLU A 81 -9.38 5.41 -1.18
CA GLU A 81 -9.90 5.53 -2.54
C GLU A 81 -9.91 4.17 -3.26
N HIS A 82 -10.76 4.04 -4.28
CA HIS A 82 -10.91 2.86 -5.12
C HIS A 82 -10.35 3.14 -6.52
N HIS A 83 -9.43 2.29 -6.97
CA HIS A 83 -8.72 2.39 -8.25
C HIS A 83 -8.82 1.05 -9.00
N PRO A 84 -9.88 0.82 -9.78
CA PRO A 84 -10.19 -0.52 -10.28
C PRO A 84 -9.23 -1.06 -11.35
N CYS A 85 -8.31 -0.24 -11.86
CA CYS A 85 -7.33 -0.54 -12.91
C CYS A 85 -7.99 -0.96 -14.26
N PRO A 86 -8.13 -0.02 -15.21
CA PRO A 86 -8.76 -0.28 -16.51
C PRO A 86 -8.01 -1.31 -17.36
N ILE A 87 -8.78 -2.09 -18.13
CA ILE A 87 -8.28 -3.05 -19.12
C ILE A 87 -8.72 -2.57 -20.52
N GLU A 88 -7.78 -2.51 -21.46
CA GLU A 88 -8.09 -2.22 -22.86
C GLU A 88 -9.05 -3.30 -23.43
N GLY A 89 -10.05 -2.85 -24.18
CA GLY A 89 -11.16 -3.72 -24.64
C GLY A 89 -12.31 -3.86 -23.63
N GLY A 90 -12.22 -3.22 -22.45
CA GLY A 90 -13.34 -3.01 -21.54
C GLY A 90 -13.18 -3.67 -20.17
N GLY A 91 -13.95 -3.20 -19.20
CA GLY A 91 -13.88 -3.65 -17.80
C GLY A 91 -12.59 -3.25 -17.10
N THR A 92 -12.38 -3.82 -15.93
CA THR A 92 -11.28 -3.51 -15.02
C THR A 92 -10.70 -4.76 -14.38
N VAL A 93 -9.49 -4.66 -13.82
CA VAL A 93 -8.89 -5.74 -13.02
C VAL A 93 -9.78 -6.06 -11.82
N ASP A 94 -10.36 -5.04 -11.20
CA ASP A 94 -11.22 -5.26 -10.05
C ASP A 94 -12.53 -5.95 -10.39
N ASP A 95 -13.08 -5.78 -11.61
CA ASP A 95 -14.21 -6.57 -12.09
C ASP A 95 -13.85 -8.07 -12.12
N VAL A 96 -12.63 -8.40 -12.58
CA VAL A 96 -12.13 -9.78 -12.59
C VAL A 96 -11.95 -10.33 -11.18
N VAL A 97 -11.40 -9.53 -10.26
CA VAL A 97 -11.20 -9.92 -8.84
C VAL A 97 -12.54 -10.15 -8.13
N ARG A 98 -13.53 -9.31 -8.41
CA ARG A 98 -14.85 -9.36 -7.78
C ARG A 98 -15.72 -10.48 -8.29
N ASP A 99 -15.57 -10.87 -9.55
CA ASP A 99 -16.35 -11.95 -10.14
C ASP A 99 -16.28 -13.22 -9.26
N PRO A 100 -17.41 -13.71 -8.71
CA PRO A 100 -17.44 -14.88 -7.86
C PRO A 100 -16.93 -16.14 -8.57
N ALA A 101 -17.04 -16.22 -9.90
CA ALA A 101 -16.52 -17.34 -10.69
C ALA A 101 -14.99 -17.40 -10.72
N HIS A 102 -14.31 -16.31 -10.36
CA HIS A 102 -12.84 -16.24 -10.33
C HIS A 102 -12.26 -16.50 -8.93
N ARG A 103 -13.05 -16.36 -7.87
CA ARG A 103 -12.71 -16.74 -6.48
C ARG A 103 -11.39 -16.15 -5.96
N TYR A 104 -11.10 -14.87 -6.26
CA TYR A 104 -9.99 -14.17 -5.63
C TYR A 104 -10.26 -13.90 -4.17
N VAL A 105 -9.36 -14.28 -3.28
CA VAL A 105 -9.50 -14.06 -1.82
C VAL A 105 -8.71 -12.85 -1.33
N ALA A 106 -7.72 -12.41 -2.11
CA ALA A 106 -6.94 -11.21 -1.83
C ALA A 106 -6.40 -10.58 -3.12
N ALA A 107 -6.18 -9.26 -3.07
CA ALA A 107 -5.46 -8.50 -4.08
C ALA A 107 -4.40 -7.62 -3.40
N ILE A 108 -3.14 -7.83 -3.76
CA ILE A 108 -1.98 -7.25 -3.08
C ILE A 108 -1.26 -6.32 -4.07
N GLY A 109 -1.25 -5.02 -3.76
CA GLY A 109 -0.58 -3.98 -4.52
C GLY A 109 0.69 -3.45 -3.87
N GLY A 110 1.65 -3.05 -4.70
CA GLY A 110 2.86 -2.35 -4.30
C GLY A 110 2.74 -0.82 -4.43
N ASP A 111 3.81 -0.18 -4.91
CA ASP A 111 3.95 1.26 -5.21
C ASP A 111 3.89 2.21 -4.00
N ILE A 112 2.86 2.07 -3.16
CA ILE A 112 2.72 2.87 -1.95
C ILE A 112 3.52 2.25 -0.80
N HIS A 113 4.41 3.05 -0.22
CA HIS A 113 5.50 2.62 0.66
C HIS A 113 5.06 2.64 2.12
N ASN A 114 3.95 1.96 2.37
CA ASN A 114 3.41 1.65 3.68
C ASN A 114 2.60 0.36 3.56
N TYR A 115 1.92 -0.03 4.63
CA TYR A 115 0.95 -1.11 4.66
C TYR A 115 -0.45 -0.55 4.84
N GLN A 116 -1.42 -1.11 4.12
CA GLN A 116 -2.84 -0.83 4.29
C GLN A 116 -3.66 -2.10 4.04
N ARG A 117 -4.78 -2.28 4.74
CA ARG A 117 -5.71 -3.38 4.47
C ARG A 117 -7.16 -2.91 4.49
N TYR A 118 -7.89 -3.35 3.47
CA TYR A 118 -9.30 -3.09 3.24
C TYR A 118 -10.03 -4.43 3.01
N PRO A 119 -10.73 -4.97 4.02
CA PRO A 119 -11.58 -6.16 3.85
C PRO A 119 -12.91 -5.77 3.19
N VAL A 120 -13.00 -5.88 1.87
CA VAL A 120 -14.18 -5.45 1.11
C VAL A 120 -15.13 -6.63 0.94
N GLU A 121 -16.40 -6.42 1.28
CA GLU A 121 -17.47 -7.39 1.00
C GLU A 121 -17.87 -7.32 -0.47
N VAL A 122 -17.86 -8.49 -1.13
CA VAL A 122 -18.21 -8.69 -2.53
C VAL A 122 -19.14 -9.88 -2.58
N GLU A 123 -20.42 -9.67 -2.88
CA GLU A 123 -21.40 -10.74 -3.11
C GLU A 123 -21.38 -11.87 -2.05
N GLY A 124 -21.33 -11.51 -0.76
CA GLY A 124 -21.37 -12.46 0.36
C GLY A 124 -20.03 -13.09 0.75
N ARG A 125 -18.92 -12.68 0.15
CA ARG A 125 -17.55 -13.04 0.55
C ARG A 125 -16.70 -11.79 0.79
N VAL A 126 -15.61 -11.95 1.55
CA VAL A 126 -14.67 -10.84 1.79
C VAL A 126 -13.41 -11.04 0.95
N VAL A 127 -13.02 -10.01 0.20
CA VAL A 127 -11.73 -9.92 -0.48
C VAL A 127 -10.81 -9.01 0.33
N GLN A 128 -9.62 -9.50 0.69
CA GLN A 128 -8.62 -8.67 1.35
C GLN A 128 -7.84 -7.87 0.31
N TYR A 129 -8.12 -6.57 0.19
CA TYR A 129 -7.29 -5.67 -0.59
C TYR A 129 -6.19 -5.11 0.28
N VAL A 130 -4.94 -5.31 -0.13
CA VAL A 130 -3.75 -5.04 0.67
C VAL A 130 -2.77 -4.18 -0.10
N VAL A 131 -2.30 -3.12 0.54
CA VAL A 131 -1.12 -2.36 0.11
C VAL A 131 0.08 -2.93 0.88
N SER A 132 1.12 -3.33 0.16
CA SER A 132 2.33 -3.95 0.74
C SER A 132 3.62 -3.44 0.09
N GLY A 133 3.78 -2.12 -0.02
CA GLY A 133 4.99 -1.50 -0.60
C GLY A 133 6.03 -1.04 0.44
N GLY A 134 5.84 -1.34 1.74
CA GLY A 134 6.71 -0.91 2.84
C GLY A 134 8.12 -1.54 2.91
N GLY A 135 8.60 -2.19 1.85
CA GLY A 135 9.77 -3.10 1.91
C GLY A 135 11.16 -2.46 2.02
N GLY A 136 11.34 -1.15 1.84
CA GLY A 136 12.66 -0.54 1.98
C GLY A 136 12.85 0.87 1.45
N ALA A 137 12.09 1.27 0.41
CA ALA A 137 12.10 2.63 -0.13
C ALA A 137 11.54 3.64 0.90
N PHE A 138 11.70 4.95 0.65
CA PHE A 138 11.19 6.01 1.54
C PHE A 138 9.71 5.77 1.91
N MET A 139 9.28 6.12 3.12
CA MET A 139 7.89 5.87 3.55
C MET A 139 6.91 6.79 2.80
N HIS A 140 5.74 6.27 2.42
CA HIS A 140 4.60 7.09 2.01
C HIS A 140 3.73 7.41 3.25
N ALA A 141 3.39 8.68 3.43
CA ALA A 141 2.81 9.20 4.67
C ALA A 141 1.40 8.66 4.97
N THR A 142 1.25 7.74 5.92
CA THR A 142 -0.10 7.27 6.32
C THR A 142 -0.92 8.38 6.97
N HIS A 143 -0.30 9.34 7.66
CA HIS A 143 -1.02 10.44 8.31
C HIS A 143 -1.82 11.34 7.36
N THR A 144 -1.62 11.26 6.04
CA THR A 144 -2.45 11.98 5.06
C THR A 144 -3.69 11.22 4.62
N ILE A 145 -3.79 9.92 4.94
CA ILE A 145 -4.96 9.10 4.64
C ILE A 145 -6.18 9.71 5.36
N PRO A 146 -7.28 9.97 4.63
CA PRO A 146 -8.50 10.55 5.19
C PRO A 146 -9.20 9.55 6.13
N ARG A 147 -10.39 9.93 6.60
CA ARG A 147 -11.26 8.97 7.28
C ARG A 147 -11.72 7.93 6.26
N VAL A 148 -11.49 6.65 6.54
CA VAL A 148 -11.84 5.55 5.63
C VAL A 148 -13.34 5.27 5.72
N SER A 149 -13.98 5.31 4.55
CA SER A 149 -15.40 5.02 4.33
C SER A 149 -15.63 4.65 2.86
N VAL A 150 -14.97 3.59 2.39
CA VAL A 150 -14.96 3.18 0.98
C VAL A 150 -15.37 1.72 0.86
N ALA A 151 -16.24 1.39 -0.09
CA ALA A 151 -16.75 0.03 -0.31
C ALA A 151 -17.22 -0.66 0.99
N ASN A 152 -17.97 0.08 1.81
CA ASN A 152 -18.45 -0.31 3.15
C ASN A 152 -17.36 -0.62 4.19
N VAL A 153 -16.08 -0.45 3.86
CA VAL A 153 -14.96 -0.51 4.81
C VAL A 153 -14.91 0.79 5.61
N THR A 154 -14.90 0.67 6.92
CA THR A 154 -14.79 1.82 7.83
C THR A 154 -13.48 1.78 8.61
N GLU A 155 -13.28 2.79 9.45
CA GLU A 155 -12.20 2.89 10.43
C GLU A 155 -12.08 1.67 11.37
N ARG A 156 -13.18 0.93 11.58
CA ARG A 156 -13.18 -0.26 12.43
C ARG A 156 -12.40 -1.42 11.78
N GLU A 157 -12.55 -1.59 10.48
CA GLU A 157 -11.94 -2.68 9.72
C GLU A 157 -10.59 -2.29 9.12
N PHE A 158 -10.43 -1.02 8.75
CA PHE A 158 -9.21 -0.52 8.14
C PHE A 158 -7.98 -0.71 9.04
N ARG A 159 -6.87 -1.14 8.44
CA ARG A 159 -5.57 -1.24 9.11
C ARG A 159 -4.53 -0.52 8.26
N CYS A 160 -3.57 0.12 8.91
CA CYS A 160 -2.41 0.66 8.24
C CYS A 160 -1.17 0.58 9.13
N TYR A 161 -0.02 0.36 8.52
CA TYR A 161 1.26 0.48 9.19
C TYR A 161 2.22 1.36 8.36
N PRO A 162 2.82 2.40 8.96
CA PRO A 162 2.67 2.80 10.36
C PRO A 162 1.30 3.39 10.66
N LEU A 163 0.97 3.43 11.95
CA LEU A 163 -0.21 4.16 12.40
C LEU A 163 -0.10 5.64 11.97
N ARG A 164 -1.24 6.24 11.66
CA ARG A 164 -1.33 7.64 11.22
C ARG A 164 -0.71 8.61 12.24
N GLY A 165 -0.85 8.36 13.54
CA GLY A 165 -0.18 9.14 14.58
C GLY A 165 1.34 9.02 14.54
N ASP A 166 1.87 7.80 14.39
CA ASP A 166 3.31 7.52 14.37
C ASP A 166 3.96 8.13 13.13
N SER A 167 3.29 8.01 11.98
CA SER A 167 3.70 8.66 10.74
C SER A 167 3.79 10.18 10.91
N LEU A 168 2.77 10.83 11.49
CA LEU A 168 2.81 12.28 11.73
C LEU A 168 3.94 12.67 12.69
N ALA A 169 4.14 11.93 13.78
CA ALA A 169 5.22 12.17 14.74
C ALA A 169 6.58 12.07 14.06
N PHE A 170 6.80 11.04 13.24
CA PHE A 170 8.01 10.84 12.46
C PHE A 170 8.30 12.03 11.53
N TYR A 171 7.34 12.40 10.67
CA TYR A 171 7.52 13.49 9.73
C TYR A 171 7.69 14.83 10.44
N SER A 172 7.00 15.05 11.55
CA SER A 172 7.18 16.27 12.35
C SER A 172 8.63 16.44 12.84
N ARG A 173 9.27 15.36 13.30
CA ARG A 173 10.67 15.39 13.72
C ARG A 173 11.62 15.53 12.53
N LEU A 174 11.34 14.81 11.43
CA LEU A 174 12.12 14.90 10.20
C LEU A 174 12.17 16.35 9.68
N TYR A 175 11.02 17.00 9.55
CA TYR A 175 10.92 18.38 9.09
C TYR A 175 11.46 19.37 10.12
N GLY A 176 11.26 19.13 11.42
CA GLY A 176 11.87 19.95 12.47
C GLY A 176 13.40 19.99 12.36
N ARG A 177 14.06 18.87 12.08
CA ARG A 177 15.51 18.83 11.83
C ARG A 177 15.87 19.52 10.51
N ARG A 178 15.18 19.18 9.43
CA ARG A 178 15.47 19.70 8.07
C ARG A 178 15.34 21.23 7.98
N LEU A 179 14.34 21.79 8.64
CA LEU A 179 14.07 23.23 8.68
C LEU A 179 14.78 23.95 9.84
N ARG A 180 15.59 23.25 10.64
CA ARG A 180 16.26 23.78 11.85
C ARG A 180 15.29 24.41 12.85
N LEU A 181 14.07 23.90 12.93
CA LEU A 181 12.99 24.35 13.82
C LEU A 181 12.41 23.18 14.66
N PRO A 182 13.24 22.38 15.35
CA PRO A 182 12.77 21.17 16.05
C PRO A 182 11.76 21.49 17.15
N ARG A 183 11.95 22.59 17.90
CA ARG A 183 11.02 23.03 18.95
C ARG A 183 9.63 23.38 18.41
N PHE A 184 9.55 23.85 17.17
CA PHE A 184 8.28 24.23 16.57
C PHE A 184 7.58 23.04 15.91
N PHE A 185 8.31 22.18 15.18
CA PHE A 185 7.69 21.07 14.45
C PHE A 185 7.52 19.80 15.27
N ALA A 186 8.45 19.45 16.17
CA ALA A 186 8.43 18.13 16.79
C ALA A 186 7.15 17.89 17.60
N LEU A 187 6.43 16.84 17.23
CA LEU A 187 5.32 16.27 17.98
C LEU A 187 5.79 14.94 18.59
N THR A 188 5.40 14.72 19.84
CA THR A 188 5.44 13.39 20.44
C THR A 188 4.41 12.48 19.78
N GLU A 189 4.56 11.17 19.93
CA GLU A 189 3.59 10.20 19.42
C GLU A 189 2.19 10.42 20.01
N ALA A 190 2.11 10.74 21.30
CA ALA A 190 0.86 11.04 21.98
C ALA A 190 0.17 12.30 21.43
N GLU A 191 0.93 13.37 21.16
CA GLU A 191 0.40 14.60 20.55
C GLU A 191 -0.05 14.37 19.11
N ALA A 192 0.76 13.68 18.30
CA ALA A 192 0.45 13.37 16.91
C ALA A 192 -0.80 12.48 16.80
N MET A 193 -0.90 11.45 17.65
CA MET A 193 -2.08 10.59 17.72
C MET A 193 -3.33 11.37 18.13
N ALA A 194 -3.23 12.27 19.13
CA ALA A 194 -4.36 13.08 19.57
C ALA A 194 -4.89 13.99 18.44
N VAL A 195 -4.00 14.62 17.68
CA VAL A 195 -4.39 15.48 16.55
C VAL A 195 -5.04 14.67 15.43
N VAL A 196 -4.49 13.49 15.11
CA VAL A 196 -5.05 12.61 14.08
C VAL A 196 -6.43 12.09 14.50
N ALA A 197 -6.59 11.66 15.75
CA ALA A 197 -7.86 11.22 16.32
C ALA A 197 -8.92 12.33 16.26
N GLU A 198 -8.56 13.56 16.70
CA GLU A 198 -9.46 14.72 16.63
C GLU A 198 -9.85 15.04 15.18
N ARG A 199 -8.88 15.03 14.25
CA ARG A 199 -9.15 15.31 12.84
C ARG A 199 -10.13 14.33 12.22
N LEU A 200 -9.92 13.05 12.48
CA LEU A 200 -10.67 11.96 11.84
C LEU A 200 -11.99 11.66 12.56
N GLY A 201 -12.17 12.17 13.78
CA GLY A 201 -13.32 11.83 14.62
C GLY A 201 -13.34 10.37 15.03
N VAL A 202 -12.16 9.79 15.31
CA VAL A 202 -11.98 8.38 15.68
C VAL A 202 -11.24 8.27 17.01
N PRO A 203 -11.46 7.20 17.80
CA PRO A 203 -10.67 6.97 19.00
C PRO A 203 -9.18 6.75 18.65
N PRO A 204 -8.24 7.09 19.55
CA PRO A 204 -6.83 6.80 19.35
C PRO A 204 -6.60 5.28 19.29
N VAL A 205 -5.76 4.85 18.35
CA VAL A 205 -5.49 3.41 18.11
C VAL A 205 -4.71 2.77 19.27
N ARG A 206 -3.78 3.51 19.90
CA ARG A 206 -3.05 3.03 21.08
C ARG A 206 -3.70 3.52 22.38
N PRO A 207 -3.83 2.64 23.41
CA PRO A 207 -4.21 3.05 24.76
C PRO A 207 -3.27 4.14 25.28
N ARG A 208 -3.82 5.12 25.99
CA ARG A 208 -3.06 6.28 26.46
C ARG A 208 -3.03 6.29 27.97
N THR A 209 -1.89 6.69 28.54
CA THR A 209 -1.71 6.89 30.00
C THR A 209 -2.39 8.18 30.51
N GLY A 210 -3.05 8.96 29.65
CA GLY A 210 -3.82 10.14 30.02
C GLY A 210 -4.26 10.98 28.81
N PRO A 211 -5.22 11.92 28.99
CA PRO A 211 -5.70 12.79 27.92
C PRO A 211 -4.63 13.83 27.51
N VAL A 212 -4.47 14.08 26.21
CA VAL A 212 -3.62 15.16 25.66
C VAL A 212 -4.55 16.16 25.05
N ARG A 213 -4.45 17.40 25.52
CA ARG A 213 -5.20 18.52 24.99
C ARG A 213 -4.59 18.94 23.64
N VAL A 214 -5.37 18.88 22.57
CA VAL A 214 -4.94 19.30 21.24
C VAL A 214 -4.83 20.83 21.18
N THR A 215 -3.61 21.33 20.95
CA THR A 215 -3.31 22.77 20.91
C THR A 215 -3.35 23.34 19.48
N ARG A 216 -3.38 24.68 19.35
CA ARG A 216 -3.31 25.35 18.04
C ARG A 216 -2.02 25.05 17.28
N ARG A 217 -0.87 24.99 17.98
CA ARG A 217 0.43 24.63 17.40
C ARG A 217 0.36 23.23 16.76
N MET A 218 -0.19 22.26 17.48
CA MET A 218 -0.29 20.88 17.01
C MET A 218 -1.14 20.79 15.73
N ARG A 219 -2.29 21.47 15.69
CA ARG A 219 -3.15 21.55 14.49
C ARG A 219 -2.44 22.22 13.31
N LEU A 220 -1.69 23.29 13.58
CA LEU A 220 -0.91 23.99 12.56
C LEU A 220 0.17 23.07 11.96
N VAL A 221 0.98 22.43 12.81
CA VAL A 221 2.01 21.48 12.36
C VAL A 221 1.39 20.34 11.54
N ALA A 222 0.31 19.72 12.03
CA ALA A 222 -0.39 18.69 11.27
C ALA A 222 -0.90 19.21 9.92
N SER A 223 -1.44 20.43 9.88
CA SER A 223 -1.90 21.04 8.62
C SER A 223 -0.77 21.27 7.63
N LEU A 224 0.38 21.77 8.08
CA LEU A 224 1.58 21.97 7.27
C LEU A 224 2.12 20.66 6.68
N LEU A 225 1.95 19.55 7.41
CA LEU A 225 2.40 18.21 7.00
C LEU A 225 1.33 17.44 6.21
N GLY A 226 0.26 18.09 5.76
CA GLY A 226 -0.77 17.44 4.93
C GLY A 226 -1.84 16.67 5.73
N ALA A 227 -1.74 16.69 7.05
CA ALA A 227 -2.75 16.16 7.96
C ALA A 227 -3.88 17.15 8.28
N GLY A 228 -4.02 18.28 7.59
CA GLY A 228 -5.04 19.32 7.89
C GLY A 228 -6.34 19.24 7.07
N ARG A 229 -6.51 18.21 6.24
CA ARG A 229 -7.60 18.16 5.25
C ARG A 229 -8.95 17.90 5.94
N ARG A 230 -9.78 18.94 6.05
CA ARG A 230 -11.24 18.77 6.17
C ARG A 230 -11.81 18.47 4.77
N PRO A 231 -12.80 17.55 4.64
CA PRO A 231 -13.34 17.16 3.34
C PRO A 231 -13.95 18.33 2.53
N ASP A 232 -14.51 19.36 3.19
CA ASP A 232 -15.35 20.38 2.54
C ASP A 232 -14.70 21.76 2.28
N ARG A 233 -13.37 21.93 2.38
CA ARG A 233 -12.76 23.26 2.13
C ARG A 233 -11.42 23.21 1.40
N GLU A 234 -11.37 23.87 0.25
CA GLU A 234 -10.12 24.23 -0.41
C GLU A 234 -9.37 25.30 0.40
N ASN A 235 -8.20 24.95 0.95
CA ASN A 235 -7.34 25.93 1.61
C ASN A 235 -6.51 26.71 0.59
N ARG A 236 -6.61 28.05 0.65
CA ARG A 236 -5.88 29.04 -0.18
C ARG A 236 -4.39 29.19 0.17
N LEU A 237 -3.92 28.60 1.27
CA LEU A 237 -2.52 28.68 1.71
C LEU A 237 -1.90 27.28 1.67
N ARG A 238 -1.36 26.92 0.50
CA ARG A 238 -0.49 25.77 0.34
C ARG A 238 0.96 26.24 0.49
N LEU A 239 1.73 25.66 1.40
CA LEU A 239 3.11 25.35 1.02
C LEU A 239 3.00 24.36 -0.16
N PRO A 240 3.84 24.46 -1.20
CA PRO A 240 3.69 23.71 -2.44
C PRO A 240 4.08 22.23 -2.27
N VAL A 241 3.34 21.49 -1.43
CA VAL A 241 3.73 20.16 -0.93
C VAL A 241 3.16 18.99 -1.75
N ARG A 242 2.26 19.20 -2.73
CA ARG A 242 1.65 18.05 -3.45
C ARG A 242 2.26 17.72 -4.82
N LYS A 243 2.76 18.71 -5.56
CA LYS A 243 3.35 18.47 -6.90
C LYS A 243 4.88 18.55 -6.94
N LEU A 244 5.49 19.34 -6.04
CA LEU A 244 6.96 19.49 -5.99
C LEU A 244 7.63 18.46 -5.06
N TYR A 245 6.95 17.97 -4.01
CA TYR A 245 7.57 17.17 -2.96
C TYR A 245 7.70 15.68 -3.28
N THR A 246 6.72 15.09 -3.98
CA THR A 246 6.77 13.68 -4.39
C THR A 246 7.93 13.41 -5.36
N GLN A 247 8.31 14.40 -6.18
CA GLN A 247 9.39 14.27 -7.15
C GLN A 247 10.77 14.71 -6.64
N LEU A 248 10.88 15.72 -5.76
CA LEU A 248 12.20 16.22 -5.31
C LEU A 248 12.70 15.67 -3.95
N PHE A 249 11.83 15.21 -3.05
CA PHE A 249 12.25 14.99 -1.64
C PHE A 249 11.91 13.62 -1.03
N SER A 250 11.18 12.77 -1.75
CA SER A 250 10.97 11.37 -1.37
C SER A 250 12.28 10.58 -1.17
N PRO A 251 13.27 10.63 -2.09
CA PRO A 251 14.54 9.91 -1.88
C PRO A 251 15.33 10.44 -0.68
N GLY A 252 15.30 11.76 -0.44
CA GLY A 252 16.00 12.42 0.67
C GLY A 252 15.33 12.29 2.04
N SER A 253 14.24 11.52 2.13
CA SER A 253 13.55 11.17 3.38
C SER A 253 13.88 9.74 3.84
N ALA A 254 14.75 9.04 3.12
CA ALA A 254 15.34 7.79 3.59
C ALA A 254 16.19 8.07 4.83
N THR A 255 15.72 7.61 5.98
CA THR A 255 16.49 7.67 7.24
C THR A 255 17.18 6.33 7.43
N TYR A 256 18.48 6.35 7.72
CA TYR A 256 19.28 5.15 8.03
C TYR A 256 19.44 4.92 9.54
N SER A 257 18.66 5.63 10.36
CA SER A 257 18.61 5.44 11.80
C SER A 257 17.25 4.84 12.21
N PRO A 258 17.25 3.73 12.96
CA PRO A 258 16.05 3.17 13.57
C PRO A 258 15.31 4.16 14.49
N PRO A 259 13.99 3.97 14.71
CA PRO A 259 13.15 2.94 14.12
C PRO A 259 12.80 3.27 12.65
N PHE A 260 12.96 2.29 11.78
CA PHE A 260 12.42 2.32 10.44
C PHE A 260 10.94 1.97 10.47
N PHE A 261 10.20 2.57 9.55
CA PHE A 261 8.81 2.23 9.32
C PHE A 261 8.70 1.37 8.06
N LYS A 262 9.42 0.24 8.07
CA LYS A 262 9.34 -0.77 7.01
C LYS A 262 8.49 -1.94 7.44
N SER A 263 8.01 -2.69 6.48
CA SER A 263 7.24 -3.90 6.72
C SER A 263 7.47 -4.92 5.63
N PHE A 264 7.23 -6.19 5.97
CA PHE A 264 7.13 -7.26 5.02
C PHE A 264 5.85 -8.06 5.28
N LEU A 265 5.32 -8.66 4.22
CA LEU A 265 4.12 -9.48 4.29
C LEU A 265 4.52 -10.96 4.33
N ARG A 266 3.90 -11.73 5.22
CA ARG A 266 4.00 -13.18 5.24
C ARG A 266 2.62 -13.79 5.00
N LEU A 267 2.58 -14.77 4.12
CA LEU A 267 1.41 -15.58 3.84
C LEU A 267 1.74 -17.03 4.23
N ASP A 268 1.01 -17.57 5.19
CA ASP A 268 1.04 -19.00 5.52
C ASP A 268 -0.24 -19.64 4.98
N VAL A 269 -0.10 -20.64 4.12
CA VAL A 269 -1.21 -21.23 3.37
C VAL A 269 -1.40 -22.68 3.80
N THR A 270 -2.61 -23.02 4.23
CA THR A 270 -3.08 -24.40 4.46
C THR A 270 -4.20 -24.72 3.48
N ALA A 271 -4.70 -25.96 3.47
CA ALA A 271 -5.82 -26.34 2.61
C ALA A 271 -7.10 -25.55 2.94
N GLU A 272 -7.26 -25.11 4.19
CA GLU A 272 -8.46 -24.48 4.72
C GLU A 272 -8.39 -22.95 4.77
N ALA A 273 -7.20 -22.37 4.84
CA ALA A 273 -7.05 -20.92 5.03
C ALA A 273 -5.72 -20.33 4.54
N VAL A 274 -5.73 -19.02 4.28
CA VAL A 274 -4.54 -18.19 4.15
C VAL A 274 -4.42 -17.29 5.38
N ARG A 275 -3.35 -17.42 6.15
CA ARG A 275 -3.01 -16.49 7.23
C ARG A 275 -2.08 -15.41 6.68
N LEU A 276 -2.58 -14.18 6.62
CA LEU A 276 -1.86 -13.00 6.14
C LEU A 276 -1.40 -12.16 7.33
N ARG A 277 -0.11 -11.87 7.39
CA ARG A 277 0.51 -11.10 8.47
C ARG A 277 1.41 -10.00 7.95
N CYS A 278 1.23 -8.79 8.45
CA CYS A 278 2.15 -7.68 8.26
C CYS A 278 3.11 -7.62 9.45
N PHE A 279 4.41 -7.78 9.17
CA PHE A 279 5.46 -7.66 10.18
C PHE A 279 6.17 -6.32 10.06
N ALA A 280 6.44 -5.66 11.18
CA ALA A 280 7.28 -4.48 11.24
C ALA A 280 8.76 -4.86 11.10
N ALA A 281 9.48 -4.10 10.28
CA ALA A 281 10.93 -4.14 10.16
C ALA A 281 11.49 -2.77 10.56
N THR A 282 11.92 -2.65 11.82
CA THR A 282 12.30 -1.36 12.42
C THR A 282 13.80 -1.11 12.48
N GLY A 283 14.63 -2.12 12.23
CA GLY A 283 16.08 -2.04 12.40
C GLY A 283 16.53 -2.00 13.86
N ALA A 284 15.64 -2.25 14.82
CA ALA A 284 16.01 -2.50 16.21
C ALA A 284 16.30 -3.99 16.40
N ARG A 285 17.49 -4.35 16.91
CA ARG A 285 17.94 -5.74 17.06
C ARG A 285 16.92 -6.67 17.71
N ALA A 286 16.25 -6.23 18.78
CA ALA A 286 15.22 -7.05 19.44
C ALA A 286 14.08 -7.45 18.49
N GLN A 287 13.69 -6.53 17.61
CA GLN A 287 12.63 -6.72 16.61
C GLN A 287 13.13 -7.34 15.31
N GLU A 288 14.45 -7.49 15.11
CA GLU A 288 14.99 -8.32 14.04
C GLU A 288 14.89 -9.81 14.37
N VAL A 289 15.05 -10.16 15.65
CA VAL A 289 14.94 -11.54 16.15
C VAL A 289 13.47 -11.95 16.28
N ASP A 290 12.62 -11.04 16.78
CA ASP A 290 11.18 -11.27 16.94
C ASP A 290 10.40 -10.08 16.35
N PRO A 291 10.16 -10.07 15.02
CA PRO A 291 9.48 -8.97 14.35
C PRO A 291 8.04 -8.78 14.86
N PRO A 292 7.65 -7.56 15.27
CA PRO A 292 6.28 -7.29 15.71
C PRO A 292 5.27 -7.56 14.59
N VAL A 293 4.16 -8.21 14.93
CA VAL A 293 3.01 -8.36 14.03
C VAL A 293 2.12 -7.13 14.18
N GLU A 294 2.04 -6.32 13.12
CA GLU A 294 1.27 -5.06 13.11
C GLU A 294 -0.16 -5.27 12.63
N ASP A 295 -0.40 -6.30 11.82
CA ASP A 295 -1.74 -6.74 11.43
C ASP A 295 -1.74 -8.22 11.08
N GLU A 296 -2.87 -8.87 11.35
CA GLU A 296 -3.09 -10.28 11.06
C GLU A 296 -4.54 -10.51 10.65
N VAL A 297 -4.73 -11.33 9.61
CA VAL A 297 -6.05 -11.84 9.22
C VAL A 297 -5.94 -13.27 8.72
N VAL A 298 -6.95 -14.07 9.05
CA VAL A 298 -7.14 -15.42 8.50
C VAL A 298 -8.25 -15.36 7.46
N ILE A 299 -7.95 -15.82 6.25
CA ILE A 299 -8.85 -15.81 5.11
C ILE A 299 -9.26 -17.27 4.83
N PRO A 300 -10.52 -17.66 5.07
CA PRO A 300 -10.99 -19.01 4.76
C PRO A 300 -10.92 -19.32 3.26
N LEU A 301 -10.55 -20.55 2.92
CA LEU A 301 -10.50 -21.08 1.54
C LEU A 301 -11.62 -22.09 1.25
N VAL A 302 -12.42 -22.43 2.25
CA VAL A 302 -13.61 -23.30 2.15
C VAL A 302 -14.88 -22.49 2.32
#